data_AF-A0A519YCD5-F1
#
_entry.id   AF-A0A519YCD5-F1
#
_cell.length_a   1.000
_cell.length_b   1.000
_cell.length_c   1.000
_cell.angle_alpha   90.00
_cell.angle_beta   90.00
_cell.angle_gamma   90.00
#
_symmetry.space_group_name_H-M   'P 1'
#
loop_
_entity.id
_entity.type
_entity.pdbx_description
1 polymer ?
#
loop_
_entity_poly.entity_id
_entity_poly.type
_entity_poly.pdbx_seq_one_letter_code
_entity_poly.pdbx_strand_id
1 'polypeptide(L)'
;APGQGPGRADRGGRGPGRGSWAAGHDGAGLRFLCLFQPQAVWPRRPGCALWQARSPGAITSLAIWWRDGATGRLSTKTVAAAVQAYKGYLGISKNGKKLGKLIEKAYLENDNLADATRVLVNSLFEQYGLVIINADDANLKAQFTDIIKSDIIQQNSARLTEQTSNALEENGYKSQVNGRDINFFYLKDNLRERIIKEDNLYVVNHTDLKFTEQELVAEIDSNPERFSPNVIMRPLYQEVILPNIAYIGGGAEVSYWMQLKANFDFYKVNFPVLLLRNSALVVDKRSLENLYKLKFNFEDIFLSTQALQEKWITTNSDANIHLTDEKANIKAVFDKIKLNAFKIDKTLEVSSEAVLAKTEKLLNNLEKKFFRAEKRNHEVSLTQIENFKKRLFPNGTLQERVLNLAPMYVNYGDDFISSLIENFEPLGGDFTLILA
;
A
#
# COMPACT_ATOMS: atom_id res chain seq x y z
N ALA A 1 -49.24 19.49 58.59
CA ALA A 1 -48.47 20.64 59.10
C ALA A 1 -47.20 20.79 58.25
N PRO A 2 -46.79 22.03 57.92
CA PRO A 2 -46.31 22.38 56.57
C PRO A 2 -44.85 22.89 56.51
N GLY A 3 -44.39 23.14 55.27
CA GLY A 3 -43.24 23.98 54.90
C GLY A 3 -42.58 23.48 53.60
N GLN A 4 -43.01 23.85 52.39
CA GLN A 4 -42.56 25.04 51.60
C GLN A 4 -41.05 25.31 51.78
N GLY A 5 -40.11 25.23 50.83
CA GLY A 5 -39.97 25.40 49.36
C GLY A 5 -38.60 26.10 49.13
N PRO A 6 -38.10 26.46 47.92
CA PRO A 6 -38.18 25.83 46.59
C PRO A 6 -36.79 25.65 45.90
N GLY A 7 -36.75 24.76 44.90
CA GLY A 7 -36.09 24.90 43.58
C GLY A 7 -34.60 25.28 43.44
N ARG A 8 -33.81 24.36 42.84
CA ARG A 8 -33.04 24.67 41.62
C ARG A 8 -32.72 23.40 40.81
N ALA A 9 -32.74 23.61 39.50
CA ALA A 9 -32.77 22.63 38.43
C ALA A 9 -31.45 21.89 38.19
N ASP A 10 -31.58 20.59 37.96
CA ASP A 10 -31.22 19.86 36.74
C ASP A 10 -29.83 20.06 36.11
N ARG A 11 -29.08 18.95 36.04
CA ARG A 11 -28.34 18.49 34.84
C ARG A 11 -27.93 17.03 35.05
N GLY A 12 -28.68 16.12 34.42
CA GLY A 12 -28.34 14.71 34.31
C GLY A 12 -27.19 14.42 33.35
N GLY A 13 -26.67 13.19 33.44
CA GLY A 13 -25.69 12.65 32.49
C GLY A 13 -25.16 11.30 32.94
N ARG A 14 -25.92 10.24 32.63
CA ARG A 14 -25.63 8.82 32.89
C ARG A 14 -24.33 8.39 32.19
N GLY A 15 -23.47 7.66 32.90
CA GLY A 15 -22.47 6.78 32.28
C GLY A 15 -22.89 5.32 32.48
N PRO A 16 -22.93 4.47 31.43
CA PRO A 16 -22.88 3.03 31.59
C PRO A 16 -21.40 2.60 31.46
N GLY A 17 -20.82 1.84 32.39
CA GLY A 17 -21.21 0.47 32.67
C GLY A 17 -20.34 -0.46 31.81
N ARG A 18 -19.17 -0.85 32.32
CA ARG A 18 -18.28 -1.84 31.67
C ARG A 18 -18.97 -3.20 31.71
N GLY A 19 -19.57 -3.61 30.60
CA GLY A 19 -20.04 -4.98 30.39
C GLY A 19 -18.91 -5.84 29.84
N SER A 20 -18.50 -6.86 30.59
CA SER A 20 -17.67 -7.94 30.06
C SER A 20 -18.52 -8.77 29.08
N TRP A 21 -18.14 -8.79 27.81
CA TRP A 21 -18.71 -9.74 26.85
C TRP A 21 -17.83 -10.99 26.86
N ALA A 22 -18.28 -12.01 27.60
CA ALA A 22 -17.83 -13.38 27.39
C ALA A 22 -18.52 -13.88 26.12
N ALA A 23 -17.78 -14.04 25.02
CA ALA A 23 -18.30 -14.63 23.81
C ALA A 23 -18.37 -16.16 23.98
N GLY A 24 -19.59 -16.68 24.03
CA GLY A 24 -19.88 -18.10 23.92
C GLY A 24 -19.56 -18.61 22.51
N HIS A 25 -19.05 -19.84 22.46
CA HIS A 25 -18.89 -20.62 21.23
C HIS A 25 -20.25 -20.90 20.60
N ASP A 26 -20.55 -20.25 19.47
CA ASP A 26 -21.55 -20.73 18.50
C ASP A 26 -21.15 -20.32 17.06
N GLY A 27 -20.49 -21.24 16.36
CA GLY A 27 -20.97 -21.81 15.10
C GLY A 27 -21.25 -20.96 13.84
N ALA A 28 -21.01 -19.65 13.79
CA ALA A 28 -21.18 -18.85 12.55
C ALA A 28 -20.04 -17.85 12.37
N GLY A 29 -18.83 -18.36 12.10
CA GLY A 29 -17.66 -17.52 11.85
C GLY A 29 -17.78 -16.80 10.50
N LEU A 30 -17.69 -15.47 10.49
CA LEU A 30 -17.33 -14.69 9.31
C LEU A 30 -16.05 -15.28 8.72
N ARG A 31 -16.14 -15.82 7.50
CA ARG A 31 -14.97 -16.35 6.79
C ARG A 31 -14.37 -15.25 5.94
N PHE A 32 -13.08 -14.96 6.15
CA PHE A 32 -12.32 -14.09 5.26
C PHE A 32 -12.05 -14.83 3.95
N LEU A 33 -12.36 -14.17 2.85
CA LEU A 33 -12.22 -14.70 1.51
C LEU A 33 -11.28 -13.79 0.73
N CYS A 34 -10.19 -14.34 0.19
CA CYS A 34 -9.18 -13.55 -0.50
C CYS A 34 -9.09 -13.98 -1.96
N LEU A 35 -9.35 -13.05 -2.87
CA LEU A 35 -9.03 -13.19 -4.29
C LEU A 35 -7.55 -12.89 -4.49
N PHE A 36 -6.76 -13.94 -4.68
CA PHE A 36 -5.31 -13.80 -4.74
C PHE A 36 -4.84 -13.56 -6.18
N GLN A 37 -4.04 -12.51 -6.40
CA GLN A 37 -3.33 -12.31 -7.66
C GLN A 37 -1.87 -12.80 -7.53
N PRO A 38 -1.39 -13.72 -8.39
CA PRO A 38 0.00 -14.19 -8.36
C PRO A 38 1.05 -13.09 -8.54
N GLN A 39 0.62 -11.91 -9.03
CA GLN A 39 1.44 -10.70 -9.14
C GLN A 39 1.98 -10.19 -7.80
N ALA A 40 1.38 -10.60 -6.67
CA ALA A 40 1.88 -10.28 -5.34
C ALA A 40 3.17 -11.04 -4.98
N VAL A 41 3.40 -12.22 -5.56
CA VAL A 41 4.64 -13.01 -5.37
C VAL A 41 5.65 -12.75 -6.50
N TRP A 42 5.16 -12.55 -7.73
CA TRP A 42 5.99 -12.34 -8.92
C TRP A 42 5.52 -11.10 -9.70
N PRO A 43 5.88 -9.87 -9.26
CA PRO A 43 5.45 -8.64 -9.91
C PRO A 43 5.98 -8.50 -11.35
N ARG A 44 5.13 -7.97 -12.25
CA ARG A 44 5.42 -7.79 -13.69
C ARG A 44 6.42 -6.69 -14.03
N ARG A 45 6.88 -5.89 -13.07
CA ARG A 45 7.75 -4.73 -13.35
C ARG A 45 9.21 -5.18 -13.49
N PRO A 46 9.96 -4.68 -14.49
CA PRO A 46 11.41 -4.72 -14.46
C PRO A 46 11.85 -3.98 -13.18
N GLY A 47 12.56 -4.67 -12.29
CA GLY A 47 13.13 -4.06 -11.08
C GLY A 47 12.23 -4.01 -9.84
N CYS A 48 11.47 -5.06 -9.53
CA CYS A 48 11.05 -5.25 -8.14
C CYS A 48 12.24 -5.77 -7.31
N ALA A 49 12.52 -5.11 -6.20
CA ALA A 49 13.77 -5.21 -5.45
C ALA A 49 14.01 -6.60 -4.86
N LEU A 50 14.72 -7.47 -5.60
CA LEU A 50 15.53 -8.51 -5.00
C LEU A 50 16.96 -7.96 -4.83
N TRP A 51 17.30 -7.64 -3.58
CA TRP A 51 18.65 -7.57 -3.00
C TRP A 51 19.63 -6.50 -3.49
N GLN A 52 19.96 -5.58 -2.57
CA GLN A 52 21.29 -4.96 -2.47
C GLN A 52 21.90 -5.34 -1.10
N ALA A 53 22.98 -6.12 -1.11
CA ALA A 53 23.97 -6.15 -0.04
C ALA A 53 25.34 -5.91 -0.68
N ARG A 54 26.06 -4.90 -0.20
CA ARG A 54 27.35 -4.42 -0.73
C ARG A 54 28.52 -5.37 -0.39
N SER A 55 28.50 -6.62 -0.82
CA SER A 55 29.68 -7.51 -0.75
C SER A 55 29.71 -8.51 -1.92
N PRO A 56 30.92 -8.86 -2.43
CA PRO A 56 31.07 -9.48 -3.75
C PRO A 56 30.73 -10.97 -3.71
N GLY A 57 29.76 -11.38 -4.53
CA GLY A 57 29.42 -12.80 -4.76
C GLY A 57 27.94 -13.16 -4.89
N ALA A 58 27.00 -12.22 -4.70
CA ALA A 58 25.57 -12.53 -4.72
C ALA A 58 24.92 -12.27 -6.09
N ILE A 59 24.17 -13.25 -6.60
CA ILE A 59 23.36 -13.17 -7.82
C ILE A 59 22.35 -12.03 -7.67
N THR A 60 22.55 -10.99 -8.47
CA THR A 60 21.80 -9.74 -8.52
C THR A 60 20.52 -9.92 -9.32
N SER A 61 19.36 -9.93 -8.65
CA SER A 61 18.01 -10.04 -9.24
C SER A 61 17.81 -11.17 -10.26
N LEU A 62 17.03 -12.19 -9.91
CA LEU A 62 16.50 -13.09 -10.93
C LEU A 62 15.29 -12.42 -11.60
N ALA A 63 15.55 -11.66 -12.66
CA ALA A 63 14.49 -11.12 -13.49
C ALA A 63 13.88 -12.27 -14.31
N ILE A 64 12.68 -12.71 -13.92
CA ILE A 64 11.89 -13.60 -14.77
C ILE A 64 11.14 -12.71 -15.76
N TRP A 65 11.56 -12.76 -17.02
CA TRP A 65 10.95 -11.99 -18.10
C TRP A 65 9.72 -12.72 -18.62
N TRP A 66 8.54 -12.29 -18.17
CA TRP A 66 7.27 -12.74 -18.72
C TRP A 66 6.87 -11.77 -19.83
N ARG A 67 6.91 -12.21 -21.09
CA ARG A 67 6.53 -11.32 -22.20
C ARG A 67 5.01 -11.27 -22.41
N ASP A 68 4.28 -12.38 -22.25
CA ASP A 68 2.86 -12.43 -22.68
C ASP A 68 1.95 -13.28 -21.75
N GLY A 69 0.63 -13.06 -21.83
CA GLY A 69 -0.41 -13.95 -21.23
C GLY A 69 -1.02 -13.52 -19.91
N ALA A 70 -1.97 -14.29 -19.38
CA ALA A 70 -2.54 -14.06 -18.05
C ALA A 70 -1.57 -14.58 -16.97
N THR A 71 -1.21 -13.76 -15.97
CA THR A 71 -0.18 -14.11 -14.98
C THR A 71 -0.46 -15.44 -14.28
N GLY A 72 -1.71 -15.74 -13.94
CA GLY A 72 -2.07 -17.00 -13.29
C GLY A 72 -1.83 -18.25 -14.14
N ARG A 73 -1.97 -18.14 -15.47
CA ARG A 73 -1.80 -19.25 -16.42
C ARG A 73 -0.34 -19.54 -16.77
N LEU A 74 0.59 -18.67 -16.35
CA LEU A 74 2.02 -18.84 -16.65
C LEU A 74 2.56 -20.13 -16.03
N SER A 75 3.34 -20.89 -16.82
CA SER A 75 3.90 -22.15 -16.37
C SER A 75 5.03 -21.97 -15.35
N THR A 76 4.98 -22.76 -14.30
CA THR A 76 6.02 -22.86 -13.25
C THR A 76 7.32 -23.52 -13.72
N LYS A 77 7.32 -24.25 -14.83
CA LYS A 77 8.53 -24.91 -15.36
C LYS A 77 9.68 -23.94 -15.58
N THR A 78 9.36 -22.68 -15.84
CA THR A 78 10.32 -21.60 -16.07
C THR A 78 10.88 -20.98 -14.78
N VAL A 79 10.29 -21.26 -13.61
CA VAL A 79 10.69 -20.66 -12.32
C VAL A 79 11.60 -21.54 -11.48
N ALA A 80 11.96 -22.73 -11.94
CA ALA A 80 12.74 -23.69 -11.15
C ALA A 80 14.08 -23.12 -10.66
N ALA A 81 14.82 -22.42 -11.53
CA ALA A 81 16.07 -21.75 -11.16
C ALA A 81 15.85 -20.66 -10.09
N ALA A 82 14.73 -19.92 -10.18
CA ALA A 82 14.37 -18.90 -9.20
C ALA A 82 14.04 -19.51 -7.83
N VAL A 83 13.32 -20.63 -7.82
CA VAL A 83 13.03 -21.37 -6.58
C VAL A 83 14.31 -21.83 -5.90
N GLN A 84 15.26 -22.40 -6.65
CA GLN A 84 16.53 -22.86 -6.05
C GLN A 84 17.38 -21.69 -5.53
N ALA A 85 17.46 -20.57 -6.27
CA ALA A 85 18.12 -19.36 -5.80
C ALA A 85 17.44 -18.80 -4.53
N TYR A 86 16.11 -18.78 -4.49
CA TYR A 86 15.34 -18.32 -3.34
C TYR A 86 15.59 -19.21 -2.12
N LYS A 87 15.61 -20.54 -2.28
CA LYS A 87 15.97 -21.48 -1.20
C LYS A 87 17.38 -21.23 -0.65
N GLY A 88 18.35 -20.96 -1.54
CA GLY A 88 19.70 -20.58 -1.13
C GLY A 88 19.70 -19.30 -0.28
N TYR A 89 18.89 -18.31 -0.68
CA TYR A 89 18.70 -17.07 0.07
C TYR A 89 18.06 -17.27 1.45
N LEU A 90 17.09 -18.19 1.60
CA LEU A 90 16.46 -18.50 2.90
C LEU A 90 17.44 -19.07 3.93
N GLY A 91 18.57 -19.60 3.48
CA GLY A 91 19.61 -20.16 4.34
C GLY A 91 19.26 -21.51 4.97
N ILE A 92 20.09 -21.93 5.93
CA ILE A 92 20.07 -23.29 6.49
C ILE A 92 19.33 -23.40 7.84
N SER A 93 18.74 -22.31 8.34
CA SER A 93 18.00 -22.30 9.60
C SER A 93 16.79 -23.24 9.54
N LYS A 94 16.28 -23.66 10.71
CA LYS A 94 15.08 -24.51 10.79
C LYS A 94 13.91 -23.88 10.01
N ASN A 95 13.67 -22.59 10.22
CA ASN A 95 12.58 -21.86 9.57
C ASN A 95 12.86 -21.63 8.07
N GLY A 96 14.10 -21.35 7.69
CA GLY A 96 14.51 -21.21 6.29
C GLY A 96 14.31 -22.49 5.49
N LYS A 97 14.71 -23.65 6.06
CA LYS A 97 14.44 -24.97 5.46
C LYS A 97 12.94 -25.26 5.36
N LYS A 98 12.16 -24.90 6.39
CA LYS A 98 10.70 -25.10 6.39
C LYS A 98 10.04 -24.28 5.26
N LEU A 99 10.31 -22.98 5.19
CA LEU A 99 9.77 -22.13 4.12
C LEU A 99 10.28 -22.57 2.74
N GLY A 100 11.55 -22.98 2.63
CA GLY A 100 12.11 -23.49 1.39
C GLY A 100 11.37 -24.71 0.85
N LYS A 101 10.96 -25.64 1.73
CA LYS A 101 10.12 -26.79 1.35
C LYS A 101 8.72 -26.35 0.89
N LEU A 102 8.11 -25.36 1.56
CA LEU A 102 6.81 -24.83 1.13
C LEU A 102 6.87 -24.20 -0.25
N ILE A 103 7.91 -23.39 -0.51
CA ILE A 103 8.12 -22.75 -1.82
C ILE A 103 8.40 -23.79 -2.91
N GLU A 104 9.20 -24.81 -2.60
CA GLU A 104 9.47 -25.92 -3.52
C GLU A 104 8.20 -26.68 -3.88
N LYS A 105 7.43 -27.11 -2.88
CA LYS A 105 6.15 -27.79 -3.07
C LYS A 105 5.18 -26.92 -3.90
N ALA A 106 5.09 -25.64 -3.57
CA ALA A 106 4.24 -24.71 -4.29
C ALA A 106 4.65 -24.56 -5.76
N TYR A 107 5.90 -24.21 -6.04
CA TYR A 107 6.30 -23.76 -7.37
C TYR A 107 6.98 -24.83 -8.24
N LEU A 108 7.35 -26.00 -7.72
CA LEU A 108 7.92 -27.09 -8.53
C LEU A 108 6.95 -28.27 -8.74
N GLU A 109 5.88 -28.38 -7.95
CA GLU A 109 4.91 -29.48 -8.04
C GLU A 109 3.53 -29.06 -8.58
N ASN A 110 3.39 -27.82 -9.07
CA ASN A 110 2.16 -27.31 -9.68
C ASN A 110 2.47 -26.76 -11.06
N ASP A 111 1.52 -26.80 -12.00
CA ASP A 111 1.79 -26.47 -13.40
C ASP A 111 1.83 -24.97 -13.71
N ASN A 112 1.06 -24.17 -12.98
CA ASN A 112 0.89 -22.74 -13.23
C ASN A 112 1.02 -21.88 -11.95
N LEU A 113 1.25 -20.58 -12.12
CA LEU A 113 1.48 -19.66 -11.01
C LEU A 113 0.26 -19.48 -10.10
N ALA A 114 -0.97 -19.58 -10.60
CA ALA A 114 -2.17 -19.48 -9.76
C ALA A 114 -2.26 -20.64 -8.77
N ASP A 115 -2.09 -21.88 -9.26
CA ASP A 115 -2.12 -23.08 -8.43
C ASP A 115 -0.96 -23.13 -7.45
N ALA A 116 0.25 -22.81 -7.92
CA ALA A 116 1.42 -22.73 -7.05
C ALA A 116 1.21 -21.75 -5.89
N THR A 117 0.70 -20.55 -6.21
CA THR A 117 0.47 -19.52 -5.20
C THR A 117 -0.65 -19.92 -4.25
N ARG A 118 -1.72 -20.58 -4.74
CA ARG A 118 -2.79 -21.14 -3.90
C ARG A 118 -2.24 -22.16 -2.91
N VAL A 119 -1.36 -23.06 -3.34
CA VAL A 119 -0.70 -24.05 -2.45
C VAL A 119 0.14 -23.35 -1.38
N LEU A 120 0.94 -22.35 -1.76
CA LEU A 120 1.76 -21.60 -0.79
C LEU A 120 0.89 -20.91 0.25
N VAL A 121 -0.11 -20.13 -0.19
CA VAL A 121 -0.99 -19.37 0.70
C VAL A 121 -1.82 -20.29 1.59
N ASN A 122 -2.36 -21.39 1.04
CA ASN A 122 -3.07 -22.38 1.86
C ASN A 122 -2.13 -22.97 2.92
N SER A 123 -0.91 -23.35 2.56
CA SER A 123 0.06 -23.92 3.52
C SER A 123 0.43 -22.95 4.66
N LEU A 124 0.28 -21.64 4.45
CA LEU A 124 0.55 -20.61 5.46
C LEU A 124 -0.67 -20.29 6.32
N PHE A 125 -1.89 -20.45 5.78
CA PHE A 125 -3.11 -19.94 6.40
C PHE A 125 -4.23 -20.97 6.60
N GLU A 126 -4.03 -22.25 6.28
CA GLU A 126 -5.05 -23.30 6.37
C GLU A 126 -5.63 -23.44 7.77
N GLN A 127 -4.80 -23.29 8.81
CA GLN A 127 -5.24 -23.34 10.21
C GLN A 127 -6.22 -22.21 10.59
N TYR A 128 -6.24 -21.11 9.82
CA TYR A 128 -7.16 -19.99 10.02
C TYR A 128 -8.41 -20.07 9.14
N GLY A 129 -8.55 -21.14 8.34
CA GLY A 129 -9.73 -21.35 7.50
C GLY A 129 -9.82 -20.39 6.31
N LEU A 130 -8.69 -19.85 5.83
CA LEU A 130 -8.65 -18.98 4.66
C LEU A 130 -9.15 -19.74 3.41
N VAL A 131 -10.17 -19.20 2.76
CA VAL A 131 -10.64 -19.70 1.47
C VAL A 131 -9.97 -18.89 0.35
N ILE A 132 -9.43 -19.60 -0.64
CA ILE A 132 -8.69 -19.01 -1.76
C ILE A 132 -9.43 -19.35 -3.06
N ILE A 133 -9.77 -18.34 -3.83
CA ILE A 133 -10.50 -18.50 -5.09
C ILE A 133 -9.62 -18.06 -6.26
N ASN A 134 -9.52 -18.93 -7.27
CA ASN A 134 -9.05 -18.55 -8.58
C ASN A 134 -10.24 -18.08 -9.42
N ALA A 135 -10.33 -16.77 -9.66
CA ALA A 135 -11.41 -16.17 -10.45
C ALA A 135 -11.19 -16.24 -11.97
N ASP A 136 -10.11 -16.89 -12.41
CA ASP A 136 -9.91 -17.27 -13.81
C ASP A 136 -10.49 -18.67 -14.05
N ASP A 137 -11.82 -18.79 -13.91
CA ASP A 137 -12.59 -20.04 -14.02
C ASP A 137 -13.85 -19.82 -14.87
N ALA A 138 -14.16 -20.79 -15.74
CA ALA A 138 -15.28 -20.66 -16.69
C ALA A 138 -16.65 -20.56 -16.00
N ASN A 139 -16.89 -21.34 -14.92
CA ASN A 139 -18.17 -21.32 -14.21
C ASN A 139 -18.37 -20.01 -13.45
N LEU A 140 -17.29 -19.45 -12.89
CA LEU A 140 -17.34 -18.14 -12.25
C LEU A 140 -17.55 -17.03 -13.28
N LYS A 141 -16.91 -17.11 -14.45
CA LYS A 141 -17.06 -16.13 -15.53
C LYS A 141 -18.44 -16.15 -16.16
N ALA A 142 -19.05 -17.33 -16.28
CA ALA A 142 -20.40 -17.50 -16.79
C ALA A 142 -21.45 -16.69 -16.00
N GLN A 143 -21.25 -16.49 -14.69
CA GLN A 143 -22.14 -15.66 -13.86
C GLN A 143 -22.05 -14.16 -14.19
N PHE A 144 -21.02 -13.73 -14.92
CA PHE A 144 -20.76 -12.32 -15.26
C PHE A 144 -21.04 -12.01 -16.73
N THR A 145 -21.36 -13.00 -17.55
CA THR A 145 -21.52 -12.92 -19.02
C THR A 145 -22.45 -11.78 -19.47
N ASP A 146 -23.60 -11.58 -18.83
CA ASP A 146 -24.53 -10.52 -19.22
C ASP A 146 -23.96 -9.11 -19.00
N ILE A 147 -23.20 -8.93 -17.91
CA ILE A 147 -22.50 -7.68 -17.63
C ILE A 147 -21.35 -7.49 -18.63
N ILE A 148 -20.60 -8.54 -18.96
CA ILE A 148 -19.53 -8.49 -19.98
C ILE A 148 -20.11 -8.01 -21.32
N LYS A 149 -21.21 -8.64 -21.79
CA LYS A 149 -21.88 -8.26 -23.05
C LYS A 149 -22.35 -6.81 -23.01
N SER A 150 -23.09 -6.43 -21.97
CA SER A 150 -23.61 -5.07 -21.80
C SER A 150 -22.49 -4.03 -21.80
N ASP A 151 -21.43 -4.25 -21.04
CA ASP A 151 -20.36 -3.27 -20.88
C ASP A 151 -19.49 -3.12 -22.13
N ILE A 152 -19.14 -4.24 -22.79
CA ILE A 152 -18.32 -4.17 -24.01
C ILE A 152 -19.07 -3.43 -25.13
N ILE A 153 -20.38 -3.70 -25.29
CA ILE A 153 -21.18 -3.15 -26.39
C ILE A 153 -21.55 -1.68 -26.12
N GLN A 154 -22.01 -1.39 -24.89
CA GLN A 154 -22.57 -0.08 -24.54
C GLN A 154 -21.57 0.85 -23.84
N GLN A 155 -20.40 0.34 -23.44
CA GLN A 155 -19.30 1.09 -22.81
C GLN A 155 -19.75 1.85 -21.55
N ASN A 156 -20.68 1.25 -20.80
CA ASN A 156 -21.30 1.87 -19.63
C ASN A 156 -20.25 2.22 -18.56
N SER A 157 -19.33 1.29 -18.29
CA SER A 157 -18.34 1.47 -17.24
C SER A 157 -17.35 2.59 -17.53
N ALA A 158 -16.99 2.78 -18.79
CA ALA A 158 -16.12 3.87 -19.23
C ALA A 158 -16.75 5.22 -18.90
N ARG A 159 -17.97 5.44 -19.41
CA ARG A 159 -18.73 6.67 -19.24
C ARG A 159 -19.04 6.99 -17.77
N LEU A 160 -19.50 6.00 -17.01
CA LEU A 160 -19.87 6.19 -15.59
C LEU A 160 -18.65 6.47 -14.71
N THR A 161 -17.53 5.79 -14.98
CA THR A 161 -16.27 6.03 -14.26
C THR A 161 -15.76 7.43 -14.59
N GLU A 162 -15.74 7.84 -15.86
CA GLU A 162 -15.29 9.17 -16.27
C GLU A 162 -16.13 10.29 -15.61
N GLN A 163 -17.46 10.15 -15.60
CA GLN A 163 -18.35 11.08 -14.92
C GLN A 163 -18.03 11.19 -13.42
N THR A 164 -17.80 10.05 -12.76
CA THR A 164 -17.47 10.01 -11.33
C THR A 164 -16.09 10.62 -11.07
N SER A 165 -15.10 10.33 -11.91
CA SER A 165 -13.75 10.89 -11.84
C SER A 165 -13.75 12.42 -11.99
N ASN A 166 -14.50 12.96 -12.96
CA ASN A 166 -14.63 14.42 -13.14
C ASN A 166 -15.25 15.07 -11.89
N ALA A 167 -16.30 14.49 -11.33
CA ALA A 167 -16.92 14.98 -10.10
C ALA A 167 -15.95 14.94 -8.91
N LEU A 168 -15.12 13.91 -8.80
CA LEU A 168 -14.10 13.80 -7.75
C LEU A 168 -13.01 14.88 -7.92
N GLU A 169 -12.56 15.12 -9.15
CA GLU A 169 -11.55 16.15 -9.45
C GLU A 169 -12.05 17.56 -9.17
N GLU A 170 -13.30 17.87 -9.50
CA GLU A 170 -13.95 19.14 -9.15
C GLU A 170 -13.99 19.36 -7.63
N ASN A 171 -14.02 18.28 -6.84
CA ASN A 171 -13.98 18.32 -5.38
C ASN A 171 -12.55 18.22 -4.81
N GLY A 172 -11.51 18.31 -5.64
CA GLY A 172 -10.11 18.33 -5.23
C GLY A 172 -9.48 16.94 -5.00
N TYR A 173 -10.18 15.86 -5.32
CA TYR A 173 -9.64 14.49 -5.25
C TYR A 173 -8.99 14.09 -6.57
N LYS A 174 -7.80 13.49 -6.51
CA LYS A 174 -7.10 13.03 -7.72
C LYS A 174 -7.60 11.67 -8.19
N SER A 175 -8.02 11.58 -9.45
CA SER A 175 -8.31 10.31 -10.10
C SER A 175 -7.08 9.39 -10.14
N GLN A 176 -7.28 8.13 -9.78
CA GLN A 176 -6.22 7.10 -9.73
C GLN A 176 -6.21 6.21 -10.98
N VAL A 177 -7.34 6.08 -11.66
CA VAL A 177 -7.51 5.17 -12.79
C VAL A 177 -8.25 5.92 -13.90
N ASN A 178 -7.75 5.78 -15.12
CA ASN A 178 -8.45 6.27 -16.29
C ASN A 178 -9.22 5.12 -16.92
N GLY A 179 -10.50 5.34 -17.18
CA GLY A 179 -11.34 4.43 -17.95
C GLY A 179 -10.81 4.28 -19.38
N ARG A 180 -11.10 3.14 -19.98
CA ARG A 180 -11.05 2.95 -21.43
C ARG A 180 -12.44 2.59 -21.90
N ASP A 181 -12.71 2.83 -23.18
CA ASP A 181 -13.98 2.51 -23.83
C ASP A 181 -14.42 1.07 -23.54
N ILE A 182 -13.49 0.11 -23.68
CA ILE A 182 -13.72 -1.30 -23.33
C ILE A 182 -12.83 -1.71 -22.16
N ASN A 183 -13.45 -2.14 -21.06
CA ASN A 183 -12.78 -2.48 -19.81
C ASN A 183 -12.50 -3.99 -19.63
N PHE A 184 -12.32 -4.70 -20.75
CA PHE A 184 -12.03 -6.14 -20.79
C PHE A 184 -10.81 -6.48 -21.63
N PHE A 185 -10.14 -7.56 -21.25
CA PHE A 185 -9.10 -8.24 -22.03
C PHE A 185 -9.66 -9.54 -22.61
N TYR A 186 -9.18 -9.89 -23.80
CA TYR A 186 -9.36 -11.21 -24.39
C TYR A 186 -8.15 -12.10 -24.05
N LEU A 187 -8.44 -13.32 -23.59
CA LEU A 187 -7.49 -14.33 -23.16
C LEU A 187 -7.63 -15.55 -24.05
N LYS A 188 -6.54 -16.00 -24.66
CA LYS A 188 -6.52 -17.26 -25.42
C LYS A 188 -5.12 -17.84 -25.41
N ASP A 189 -4.95 -19.04 -24.89
CA ASP A 189 -3.63 -19.65 -24.67
C ASP A 189 -2.71 -18.71 -23.85
N ASN A 190 -1.59 -18.26 -24.43
CA ASN A 190 -0.67 -17.29 -23.83
C ASN A 190 -0.95 -15.83 -24.25
N LEU A 191 -2.09 -15.56 -24.88
CA LEU A 191 -2.54 -14.22 -25.25
C LEU A 191 -3.27 -13.57 -24.08
N ARG A 192 -2.95 -12.30 -23.82
CA ARG A 192 -3.78 -11.40 -23.01
C ARG A 192 -3.75 -10.04 -23.66
N GLU A 193 -4.76 -9.74 -24.45
CA GLU A 193 -4.81 -8.52 -25.22
C GLU A 193 -6.07 -7.73 -25.00
N ARG A 194 -6.00 -6.44 -25.30
CA ARG A 194 -7.14 -5.54 -25.15
C ARG A 194 -8.12 -5.76 -26.29
N ILE A 195 -9.40 -5.60 -26.00
CA ILE A 195 -10.42 -5.47 -27.03
C ILE A 195 -10.58 -3.97 -27.31
N ILE A 196 -10.59 -3.58 -28.58
CA ILE A 196 -10.84 -2.22 -29.03
C ILE A 196 -11.98 -2.24 -30.06
N LYS A 197 -12.73 -1.14 -30.16
CA LYS A 197 -13.77 -0.99 -31.18
C LYS A 197 -13.20 -0.15 -32.32
N GLU A 198 -13.21 -0.71 -33.53
CA GLU A 198 -12.78 -0.04 -34.77
C GLU A 198 -13.93 -0.15 -35.77
N ASP A 199 -14.49 1.00 -36.18
CA ASP A 199 -15.72 1.07 -36.97
C ASP A 199 -16.87 0.26 -36.35
N ASN A 200 -17.31 -0.80 -37.02
CA ASN A 200 -18.36 -1.72 -36.58
C ASN A 200 -17.83 -3.08 -36.10
N LEU A 201 -16.51 -3.19 -35.85
CA LEU A 201 -15.86 -4.42 -35.43
C LEU A 201 -15.18 -4.27 -34.06
N TYR A 202 -15.12 -5.38 -33.34
CA TYR A 202 -14.37 -5.53 -32.10
C TYR A 202 -13.08 -6.28 -32.40
N VAL A 203 -11.95 -5.60 -32.25
CA VAL A 203 -10.63 -6.12 -32.60
C VAL A 203 -9.86 -6.47 -31.33
N VAL A 204 -9.27 -7.66 -31.30
CA VAL A 204 -8.31 -8.01 -30.26
C VAL A 204 -6.96 -7.43 -30.68
N ASN A 205 -6.51 -6.43 -29.94
CA ASN A 205 -5.35 -5.63 -30.28
C ASN A 205 -4.10 -6.49 -30.51
N HIS A 206 -3.25 -6.09 -31.46
CA HIS A 206 -2.05 -6.81 -31.89
C HIS A 206 -2.28 -8.23 -32.41
N THR A 207 -3.51 -8.57 -32.83
CA THR A 207 -3.84 -9.86 -33.45
C THR A 207 -4.76 -9.67 -34.65
N ASP A 208 -4.91 -10.73 -35.45
CA ASP A 208 -5.86 -10.75 -36.57
C ASP A 208 -7.30 -11.08 -36.15
N LEU A 209 -7.55 -11.29 -34.85
CA LEU A 209 -8.88 -11.63 -34.35
C LEU A 209 -9.79 -10.41 -34.35
N LYS A 210 -10.91 -10.53 -35.06
CA LYS A 210 -11.96 -9.52 -35.17
C LYS A 210 -13.32 -10.19 -35.03
N PHE A 211 -14.26 -9.49 -34.42
CA PHE A 211 -15.62 -9.96 -34.22
C PHE A 211 -16.60 -8.87 -34.65
N THR A 212 -17.66 -9.24 -35.34
CA THR A 212 -18.91 -8.48 -35.34
C THR A 212 -19.54 -8.53 -33.94
N GLU A 213 -20.53 -7.67 -33.68
CA GLU A 213 -21.24 -7.70 -32.41
C GLU A 213 -21.88 -9.07 -32.12
N GLN A 214 -22.53 -9.67 -33.14
CA GLN A 214 -23.16 -10.98 -32.98
C GLN A 214 -22.13 -12.08 -32.69
N GLU A 215 -20.99 -12.07 -33.40
CA GLU A 215 -19.92 -13.05 -33.17
C GLU A 215 -19.29 -12.87 -31.79
N LEU A 216 -19.12 -11.64 -31.32
CA LEU A 216 -18.57 -11.37 -30.00
C LEU A 216 -19.49 -11.86 -28.89
N VAL A 217 -20.80 -11.62 -29.02
CA VAL A 217 -21.81 -12.13 -28.09
C VAL A 217 -21.77 -13.65 -28.03
N ALA A 218 -21.74 -14.32 -29.19
CA ALA A 218 -21.66 -15.77 -29.25
C ALA A 218 -20.36 -16.32 -28.64
N GLU A 219 -19.23 -15.61 -28.83
CA GLU A 219 -17.94 -15.95 -28.22
C GLU A 219 -17.97 -15.77 -26.70
N ILE A 220 -18.61 -14.72 -26.18
CA ILE A 220 -18.79 -14.48 -24.74
C ILE A 220 -19.66 -15.58 -24.11
N ASP A 221 -20.76 -15.96 -24.76
CA ASP A 221 -21.66 -17.00 -24.26
C ASP A 221 -21.01 -18.39 -24.29
N SER A 222 -20.17 -18.67 -25.30
CA SER A 222 -19.54 -19.99 -25.48
C SER A 222 -18.21 -20.15 -24.72
N ASN A 223 -17.47 -19.05 -24.53
CA ASN A 223 -16.11 -19.06 -23.96
C ASN A 223 -15.91 -17.89 -22.96
N PRO A 224 -16.71 -17.79 -21.88
CA PRO A 224 -16.65 -16.65 -20.95
C PRO A 224 -15.30 -16.52 -20.23
N GLU A 225 -14.54 -17.62 -20.07
CA GLU A 225 -13.18 -17.64 -19.51
C GLU A 225 -12.13 -16.92 -20.38
N ARG A 226 -12.48 -16.59 -21.62
CA ARG A 226 -11.64 -15.76 -22.49
C ARG A 226 -11.79 -14.27 -22.18
N PHE A 227 -12.76 -13.85 -21.37
CA PHE A 227 -13.00 -12.44 -21.08
C PHE A 227 -12.62 -12.09 -19.64
N SER A 228 -11.51 -11.35 -19.50
CA SER A 228 -11.02 -10.90 -18.19
C SER A 228 -11.28 -9.42 -18.00
N PRO A 229 -11.99 -9.00 -16.93
CA PRO A 229 -12.14 -7.58 -16.63
C PRO A 229 -10.78 -6.97 -16.27
N ASN A 230 -10.63 -5.68 -16.58
CA ASN A 230 -9.51 -4.87 -16.12
C ASN A 230 -9.76 -4.31 -14.71
N VAL A 231 -8.95 -3.34 -14.28
CA VAL A 231 -9.07 -2.72 -12.93
C VAL A 231 -10.44 -2.07 -12.65
N ILE A 232 -11.17 -1.62 -13.68
CA ILE A 232 -12.49 -0.98 -13.55
C ILE A 232 -13.57 -2.03 -13.28
N MET A 233 -13.61 -3.11 -14.08
CA MET A 233 -14.68 -4.11 -14.00
C MET A 233 -14.36 -5.30 -13.09
N ARG A 234 -13.10 -5.45 -12.64
CA ARG A 234 -12.70 -6.54 -11.73
C ARG A 234 -13.40 -6.43 -10.37
N PRO A 235 -13.51 -5.25 -9.74
CA PRO A 235 -14.32 -5.08 -8.53
C PRO A 235 -15.75 -5.56 -8.69
N LEU A 236 -16.43 -5.14 -9.75
CA LEU A 236 -17.81 -5.56 -10.01
C LEU A 236 -17.91 -7.09 -10.20
N TYR A 237 -16.98 -7.67 -10.98
CA TYR A 237 -16.92 -9.11 -11.17
C TYR A 237 -16.78 -9.85 -9.83
N GLN A 238 -15.88 -9.39 -8.98
CA GLN A 238 -15.65 -9.94 -7.65
C GLN A 238 -16.92 -9.94 -6.79
N GLU A 239 -17.69 -8.85 -6.78
CA GLU A 239 -18.93 -8.73 -6.00
C GLU A 239 -20.11 -9.50 -6.61
N VAL A 240 -20.03 -9.89 -7.89
CA VAL A 240 -21.00 -10.80 -8.51
C VAL A 240 -20.74 -12.24 -8.11
N ILE A 241 -19.47 -12.68 -8.16
CA ILE A 241 -19.13 -14.07 -7.84
C ILE A 241 -19.09 -14.35 -6.35
N LEU A 242 -19.06 -13.31 -5.50
CA LEU A 242 -18.92 -13.44 -4.05
C LEU A 242 -19.84 -12.49 -3.28
N PRO A 243 -20.54 -12.97 -2.22
CA PRO A 243 -21.34 -12.13 -1.34
C PRO A 243 -20.42 -11.40 -0.33
N ASN A 244 -19.60 -10.46 -0.78
CA ASN A 244 -18.66 -9.78 0.11
C ASN A 244 -19.36 -8.72 0.96
N ILE A 245 -19.07 -8.74 2.25
CA ILE A 245 -19.51 -7.69 3.18
C ILE A 245 -18.53 -6.51 3.11
N ALA A 246 -17.23 -6.81 3.01
CA ALA A 246 -16.18 -5.81 2.97
C ALA A 246 -15.08 -6.15 1.96
N TYR A 247 -14.59 -5.12 1.29
CA TYR A 247 -13.37 -5.16 0.48
C TYR A 247 -12.19 -4.64 1.29
N ILE A 248 -11.15 -5.46 1.44
CA ILE A 248 -9.91 -5.06 2.11
C ILE A 248 -8.87 -4.68 1.05
N GLY A 249 -8.51 -3.41 0.98
CA GLY A 249 -7.60 -2.88 -0.04
C GLY A 249 -6.49 -1.99 0.51
N GLY A 250 -5.41 -1.82 -0.26
CA GLY A 250 -4.45 -0.76 0.00
C GLY A 250 -5.02 0.64 -0.28
N GLY A 251 -4.33 1.69 0.17
CA GLY A 251 -4.83 3.08 0.01
C GLY A 251 -5.16 3.46 -1.44
N ALA A 252 -4.32 3.08 -2.41
CA ALA A 252 -4.60 3.32 -3.82
C ALA A 252 -5.83 2.56 -4.33
N GLU A 253 -6.08 1.36 -3.78
CA GLU A 253 -7.24 0.55 -4.16
C GLU A 253 -8.53 1.15 -3.63
N VAL A 254 -8.59 1.44 -2.33
CA VAL A 254 -9.73 2.11 -1.70
C VAL A 254 -10.06 3.41 -2.44
N SER A 255 -9.04 4.20 -2.82
CA SER A 255 -9.26 5.42 -3.59
C SER A 255 -9.84 5.20 -4.98
N TYR A 256 -9.42 4.17 -5.74
CA TYR A 256 -10.03 3.93 -7.05
C TYR A 256 -11.41 3.28 -6.97
N TRP A 257 -11.70 2.49 -5.93
CA TRP A 257 -13.04 1.92 -5.73
C TRP A 257 -14.10 3.01 -5.63
N MET A 258 -13.77 4.17 -5.05
CA MET A 258 -14.68 5.33 -5.00
C MET A 258 -15.11 5.83 -6.39
N GLN A 259 -14.26 5.68 -7.42
CA GLN A 259 -14.62 6.03 -8.81
C GLN A 259 -15.63 5.06 -9.42
N LEU A 260 -15.80 3.87 -8.84
CA LEU A 260 -16.57 2.77 -9.44
C LEU A 260 -18.01 2.70 -8.94
N LYS A 261 -18.38 3.47 -7.91
CA LYS A 261 -19.71 3.34 -7.28
C LYS A 261 -20.86 3.43 -8.30
N ALA A 262 -20.76 4.35 -9.26
CA ALA A 262 -21.78 4.50 -10.30
C ALA A 262 -21.96 3.24 -11.16
N ASN A 263 -20.90 2.46 -11.38
CA ASN A 263 -20.99 1.17 -12.09
C ASN A 263 -21.79 0.14 -11.29
N PHE A 264 -21.54 0.07 -9.98
CA PHE A 264 -22.27 -0.83 -9.09
C PHE A 264 -23.76 -0.49 -9.03
N ASP A 265 -24.09 0.79 -8.90
CA ASP A 265 -25.48 1.27 -8.91
C ASP A 265 -26.17 0.95 -10.24
N PHE A 266 -25.47 1.16 -11.38
CA PHE A 266 -26.00 0.86 -12.72
C PHE A 266 -26.27 -0.63 -12.93
N TYR A 267 -25.32 -1.49 -12.57
CA TYR A 267 -25.44 -2.95 -12.70
C TYR A 267 -26.21 -3.61 -11.56
N LYS A 268 -26.73 -2.82 -10.60
CA LYS A 268 -27.50 -3.28 -9.43
C LYS A 268 -26.77 -4.33 -8.60
N VAL A 269 -25.45 -4.17 -8.47
CA VAL A 269 -24.60 -4.99 -7.60
C VAL A 269 -24.32 -4.20 -6.34
N ASN A 270 -24.37 -4.85 -5.18
CA ASN A 270 -24.10 -4.18 -3.91
C ASN A 270 -22.66 -3.67 -3.88
N PHE A 271 -22.49 -2.41 -3.46
CA PHE A 271 -21.18 -1.85 -3.20
C PHE A 271 -20.72 -2.25 -1.78
N PRO A 272 -19.60 -2.98 -1.62
CA PRO A 272 -19.16 -3.47 -0.32
C PRO A 272 -18.62 -2.34 0.56
N VAL A 273 -18.49 -2.61 1.85
CA VAL A 273 -17.77 -1.70 2.76
C VAL A 273 -16.28 -1.71 2.38
N LEU A 274 -15.72 -0.55 2.06
CA LEU A 274 -14.29 -0.45 1.78
C LEU A 274 -13.52 -0.28 3.09
N LEU A 275 -12.56 -1.18 3.32
CA LEU A 275 -11.66 -1.11 4.46
C LEU A 275 -10.22 -0.99 3.99
N LEU A 276 -9.48 -0.08 4.62
CA LEU A 276 -8.04 0.00 4.46
C LEU A 276 -7.42 -1.20 5.16
N ARG A 277 -6.60 -1.98 4.46
CA ARG A 277 -5.84 -3.07 5.08
C ARG A 277 -4.98 -2.53 6.21
N ASN A 278 -4.74 -3.36 7.23
CA ASN A 278 -3.76 -3.02 8.27
C ASN A 278 -2.38 -2.78 7.64
N SER A 279 -1.67 -1.82 8.21
CA SER A 279 -0.27 -1.54 7.91
C SER A 279 0.55 -1.77 9.16
N ALA A 280 1.73 -2.38 8.98
CA ALA A 280 2.60 -2.68 10.09
C ALA A 280 4.08 -2.45 9.78
N LEU A 281 4.83 -2.20 10.85
CA LEU A 281 6.29 -2.16 10.84
C LEU A 281 6.81 -3.17 11.85
N VAL A 282 7.67 -4.08 11.39
CA VAL A 282 8.37 -5.00 12.30
C VAL A 282 9.63 -4.31 12.80
N VAL A 283 9.70 -4.10 14.10
CA VAL A 283 10.84 -3.50 14.78
C VAL A 283 11.70 -4.62 15.34
N ASP A 284 12.81 -4.92 14.67
CA ASP A 284 13.77 -5.91 15.14
C ASP A 284 14.41 -5.49 16.48
N LYS A 285 14.74 -6.47 17.32
CA LYS A 285 15.44 -6.28 18.60
C LYS A 285 16.57 -5.24 18.57
N ARG A 286 17.43 -5.24 17.55
CA ARG A 286 18.55 -4.28 17.47
C ARG A 286 18.06 -2.86 17.21
N SER A 287 17.03 -2.69 16.40
CA SER A 287 16.37 -1.40 16.21
C SER A 287 15.64 -0.94 17.47
N LEU A 288 14.99 -1.86 18.20
CA LEU A 288 14.34 -1.56 19.48
C LEU A 288 15.35 -1.11 20.54
N GLU A 289 16.46 -1.82 20.69
CA GLU A 289 17.57 -1.43 21.58
C GLU A 289 18.14 -0.06 21.22
N ASN A 290 18.28 0.26 19.93
CA ASN A 290 18.73 1.58 19.48
C ASN A 290 17.73 2.67 19.88
N LEU A 291 16.42 2.43 19.71
CA LEU A 291 15.39 3.41 20.08
C LEU A 291 15.44 3.73 21.58
N TYR A 292 15.55 2.70 22.43
CA TYR A 292 15.68 2.91 23.88
C TYR A 292 16.97 3.63 24.26
N LYS A 293 18.12 3.24 23.69
CA LYS A 293 19.40 3.90 23.97
C LYS A 293 19.40 5.37 23.54
N LEU A 294 18.76 5.68 22.43
CA LEU A 294 18.65 7.04 21.89
C LEU A 294 17.49 7.84 22.50
N LYS A 295 16.69 7.22 23.39
CA LYS A 295 15.54 7.81 24.08
C LYS A 295 14.49 8.41 23.13
N PHE A 296 14.25 7.74 22.01
CA PHE A 296 13.16 8.11 21.11
C PHE A 296 11.86 7.45 21.49
N ASN A 297 10.75 8.13 21.21
CA ASN A 297 9.43 7.54 21.26
C ASN A 297 9.16 6.76 19.96
N PHE A 298 8.12 5.92 19.96
CA PHE A 298 7.78 5.10 18.79
C PHE A 298 7.34 5.95 17.59
N GLU A 299 6.66 7.07 17.83
CA GLU A 299 6.18 7.99 16.80
C GLU A 299 7.35 8.67 16.07
N ASP A 300 8.49 8.85 16.75
CA ASP A 300 9.68 9.48 16.18
C ASP A 300 10.26 8.66 15.02
N ILE A 301 10.02 7.34 15.02
CA ILE A 301 10.46 6.44 13.96
C ILE A 301 9.98 6.91 12.58
N PHE A 302 8.82 7.55 12.51
CA PHE A 302 8.21 8.01 11.26
C PHE A 302 8.76 9.36 10.76
N LEU A 303 9.52 10.07 11.58
CA LEU A 303 10.22 11.28 11.14
C LEU A 303 11.28 10.95 10.08
N SER A 304 11.64 11.94 9.28
CA SER A 304 12.77 11.81 8.36
C SER A 304 14.07 11.58 9.13
N THR A 305 15.04 10.90 8.53
CA THR A 305 16.36 10.69 9.17
C THR A 305 17.00 12.01 9.61
N GLN A 306 16.81 13.07 8.82
CA GLN A 306 17.32 14.40 9.12
C GLN A 306 16.61 14.99 10.34
N ALA A 307 15.28 14.90 10.41
CA ALA A 307 14.50 15.39 11.53
C ALA A 307 14.81 14.60 12.83
N LEU A 308 15.05 13.29 12.74
CA LEU A 308 15.51 12.49 13.90
C LEU A 308 16.88 12.91 14.40
N GLN A 309 17.83 13.13 13.48
CA GLN A 309 19.16 13.61 13.82
C GLN A 309 19.09 15.01 14.46
N GLU A 310 18.25 15.89 13.94
CA GLU A 310 18.01 17.23 14.50
C GLU A 310 17.40 17.14 15.90
N LYS A 311 16.31 16.38 16.05
CA LYS A 311 15.67 16.14 17.36
C LYS A 311 16.67 15.63 18.38
N TRP A 312 17.51 14.66 18.01
CA TRP A 312 18.51 14.09 18.90
C TRP A 312 19.56 15.11 19.30
N ILE A 313 20.10 15.87 18.34
CA ILE A 313 21.12 16.89 18.61
C ILE A 313 20.55 17.98 19.52
N THR A 314 19.39 18.53 19.19
CA THR A 314 18.76 19.58 20.02
C THR A 314 18.47 19.11 21.45
N THR A 315 18.28 17.81 21.67
CA THR A 315 18.02 17.24 23.00
C THR A 315 19.31 16.91 23.78
N ASN A 316 20.42 16.63 23.08
CA ASN A 316 21.65 16.08 23.70
C ASN A 316 22.88 16.99 23.53
N SER A 317 22.74 18.15 22.90
CA SER A 317 23.79 19.15 22.73
C SER A 317 23.56 20.32 23.67
N ASP A 318 24.57 20.67 24.46
CA ASP A 318 24.59 21.91 25.25
C ASP A 318 24.87 23.15 24.38
N ALA A 319 25.35 22.96 23.15
CA ALA A 319 25.60 24.06 22.24
C ALA A 319 24.28 24.65 21.72
N ASN A 320 24.14 25.99 21.80
CA ASN A 320 23.03 26.69 21.17
C ASN A 320 23.24 26.73 19.65
N ILE A 321 22.62 25.80 18.94
CA ILE A 321 22.77 25.65 17.49
C ILE A 321 21.81 26.59 16.75
N HIS A 322 20.67 26.91 17.36
CA HIS A 322 19.63 27.70 16.74
C HIS A 322 19.85 29.20 16.96
N LEU A 323 19.79 29.97 15.88
CA LEU A 323 19.99 31.43 15.92
C LEU A 323 18.65 32.18 15.99
N THR A 324 17.67 31.62 16.70
CA THR A 324 16.29 32.12 16.68
C THR A 324 16.20 33.54 17.26
N ASP A 325 16.83 33.78 18.40
CA ASP A 325 16.82 35.08 19.06
C ASP A 325 17.63 36.12 18.27
N GLU A 326 18.78 35.72 17.72
CA GLU A 326 19.61 36.58 16.88
C GLU A 326 18.88 36.98 15.58
N LYS A 327 18.17 36.05 14.94
CA LYS A 327 17.33 36.33 13.76
C LYS A 327 16.21 37.31 14.11
N ALA A 328 15.54 37.13 15.24
CA ALA A 328 14.49 38.04 15.70
C ALA A 328 15.05 39.45 15.97
N ASN A 329 16.21 39.55 16.60
CA ASN A 329 16.87 40.83 16.87
C ASN A 329 17.30 41.54 15.58
N ILE A 330 17.87 40.81 14.62
CA ILE A 330 18.25 41.36 13.31
C ILE A 330 17.02 41.85 12.56
N LYS A 331 15.93 41.08 12.54
CA LYS A 331 14.68 41.49 11.93
C LYS A 331 14.16 42.80 12.54
N ALA A 332 14.15 42.92 13.87
CA ALA A 332 13.74 44.15 14.54
C ALA A 332 14.62 45.37 14.18
N VAL A 333 15.92 45.16 13.93
CA VAL A 333 16.82 46.22 13.42
C VAL A 333 16.43 46.62 12.00
N PHE A 334 16.16 45.65 11.12
CA PHE A 334 15.73 45.93 9.75
C PHE A 334 14.36 46.60 9.66
N ASP A 335 13.43 46.28 10.55
CA ASP A 335 12.14 46.97 10.66
C ASP A 335 12.34 48.47 10.98
N LYS A 336 13.30 48.81 11.84
CA LYS A 336 13.67 50.21 12.11
C LYS A 336 14.33 50.89 10.91
N ILE A 337 15.23 50.19 10.21
CA ILE A 337 15.87 50.70 8.98
C ILE A 337 14.81 50.98 7.93
N LYS A 338 13.85 50.08 7.74
CA LYS A 338 12.73 50.20 6.81
C LYS A 338 11.91 51.47 7.07
N LEU A 339 11.54 51.72 8.34
CA LEU A 339 10.80 52.93 8.73
C LEU A 339 11.56 54.24 8.44
N ASN A 340 12.88 54.23 8.59
CA ASN A 340 13.72 55.40 8.29
C ASN A 340 13.96 55.56 6.77
N ALA A 341 14.15 54.47 6.04
CA ALA A 341 14.32 54.46 4.60
C ALA A 341 13.08 55.01 3.86
N PHE A 342 11.88 54.67 4.35
CA PHE A 342 10.61 55.21 3.83
C PHE A 342 10.53 56.74 3.92
N LYS A 343 11.13 57.35 4.95
CA LYS A 343 11.19 58.81 5.11
C LYS A 343 12.13 59.48 4.11
N ILE A 344 13.06 58.73 3.52
CA ILE A 344 14.01 59.22 2.51
C ILE A 344 13.40 59.05 1.12
N ASP A 345 13.04 57.81 0.77
CA ASP A 345 12.42 57.48 -0.51
C ASP A 345 11.62 56.17 -0.36
N LYS A 346 10.37 56.17 -0.80
CA LYS A 346 9.47 55.01 -0.73
C LYS A 346 10.01 53.77 -1.43
N THR A 347 10.85 53.92 -2.45
CA THR A 347 11.47 52.82 -3.20
C THR A 347 12.58 52.08 -2.41
N LEU A 348 13.13 52.71 -1.36
CA LEU A 348 14.17 52.11 -0.52
C LEU A 348 13.63 51.07 0.48
N GLU A 349 12.32 51.02 0.67
CA GLU A 349 11.63 50.00 1.46
C GLU A 349 11.92 48.59 0.90
N VAL A 350 11.72 48.42 -0.40
CA VAL A 350 11.95 47.15 -1.13
C VAL A 350 13.43 46.75 -1.07
N SER A 351 14.33 47.74 -1.18
CA SER A 351 15.77 47.51 -1.08
C SER A 351 16.16 47.01 0.32
N SER A 352 15.55 47.56 1.38
CA SER A 352 15.82 47.16 2.77
C SER A 352 15.32 45.73 3.05
N GLU A 353 14.15 45.36 2.53
CA GLU A 353 13.61 44.01 2.63
C GLU A 353 14.47 42.97 1.88
N ALA A 354 14.97 43.33 0.69
CA ALA A 354 15.86 42.46 -0.06
C ALA A 354 17.17 42.17 0.71
N VAL A 355 17.70 43.15 1.42
CA VAL A 355 18.90 42.98 2.27
C VAL A 355 18.57 42.13 3.51
N LEU A 356 17.41 42.31 4.14
CA LEU A 356 16.96 41.45 5.25
C LEU A 356 16.86 39.99 4.79
N ALA A 357 16.17 39.72 3.68
CA ALA A 357 16.02 38.36 3.14
C ALA A 357 17.37 37.71 2.81
N LYS A 358 18.33 38.48 2.28
CA LYS A 358 19.70 38.01 2.04
C LYS A 358 20.42 37.69 3.36
N THR A 359 20.23 38.51 4.39
CA THR A 359 20.82 38.31 5.72
C THR A 359 20.26 37.08 6.41
N GLU A 360 18.94 36.89 6.39
CA GLU A 360 18.28 35.68 6.90
C GLU A 360 18.81 34.41 6.21
N LYS A 361 19.00 34.46 4.89
CA LYS A 361 19.62 33.36 4.13
C LYS A 361 21.05 33.06 4.60
N LEU A 362 21.84 34.08 4.91
CA LEU A 362 23.20 33.91 5.44
C LEU A 362 23.19 33.30 6.86
N LEU A 363 22.28 33.76 7.73
CA LEU A 363 22.10 33.20 9.08
C LEU A 363 21.66 31.74 9.02
N ASN A 364 20.72 31.40 8.14
CA ASN A 364 20.30 30.01 7.90
C ASN A 364 21.46 29.13 7.41
N ASN A 365 22.36 29.68 6.58
CA ASN A 365 23.56 28.96 6.15
C ASN A 365 24.58 28.78 7.29
N LEU A 366 24.68 29.74 8.21
CA LEU A 366 25.54 29.65 9.38
C LEU A 366 25.03 28.62 10.38
N GLU A 367 23.73 28.64 10.68
CA GLU A 367 23.05 27.63 11.50
C GLU A 367 23.24 26.22 10.94
N LYS A 368 23.13 26.05 9.61
CA LYS A 368 23.48 24.77 8.94
C LYS A 368 24.94 24.36 9.16
N LYS A 369 25.89 25.30 9.24
CA LYS A 369 27.29 25.00 9.55
C LYS A 369 27.47 24.60 11.01
N PHE A 370 26.79 25.25 11.96
CA PHE A 370 26.77 24.85 13.36
C PHE A 370 26.23 23.45 13.52
N PHE A 371 25.09 23.16 12.90
CA PHE A 371 24.49 21.83 12.91
C PHE A 371 25.45 20.78 12.33
N ARG A 372 26.12 21.06 11.20
CA ARG A 372 27.13 20.15 10.62
C ARG A 372 28.34 19.95 11.52
N ALA A 373 28.77 20.98 12.25
CA ALA A 373 29.88 20.86 13.20
C ALA A 373 29.46 19.94 14.35
N GLU A 374 28.28 20.16 14.90
CA GLU A 374 27.75 19.35 15.99
C GLU A 374 27.49 17.90 15.56
N LYS A 375 27.06 17.69 14.31
CA LYS A 375 26.94 16.33 13.76
C LYS A 375 28.24 15.52 13.84
N ARG A 376 29.39 16.18 13.63
CA ARG A 376 30.70 15.51 13.71
C ARG A 376 31.06 15.12 15.14
N ASN A 377 30.62 15.90 16.12
CA ASN A 377 30.85 15.60 17.53
C ASN A 377 30.06 14.36 17.99
N HIS A 378 28.93 14.07 17.33
CA HIS A 378 28.01 12.99 17.71
C HIS A 378 27.86 11.89 16.64
N GLU A 379 28.89 11.68 15.82
CA GLU A 379 28.84 10.78 14.67
C GLU A 379 28.34 9.37 15.01
N VAL A 380 28.70 8.83 16.17
CA VAL A 380 28.28 7.49 16.62
C VAL A 380 26.75 7.40 16.74
N SER A 381 26.13 8.33 17.47
CA SER A 381 24.68 8.36 17.68
C SER A 381 23.95 8.60 16.36
N LEU A 382 24.44 9.52 15.53
CA LEU A 382 23.81 9.79 14.23
C LEU A 382 23.93 8.61 13.27
N THR A 383 25.03 7.88 13.29
CA THR A 383 25.21 6.64 12.54
C THR A 383 24.27 5.55 13.02
N GLN A 384 24.03 5.46 14.34
CA GLN A 384 23.02 4.55 14.88
C GLN A 384 21.61 4.91 14.39
N ILE A 385 21.27 6.20 14.33
CA ILE A 385 20.02 6.71 13.76
C ILE A 385 19.86 6.27 12.30
N GLU A 386 20.87 6.54 11.47
CA GLU A 386 20.85 6.15 10.06
C GLU A 386 20.71 4.65 9.88
N ASN A 387 21.40 3.87 10.70
CA ASN A 387 21.39 2.42 10.60
C ASN A 387 20.04 1.82 10.99
N PHE A 388 19.40 2.28 12.06
CA PHE A 388 18.06 1.77 12.39
C PHE A 388 17.03 2.24 11.36
N LYS A 389 17.12 3.49 10.86
CA LYS A 389 16.23 3.97 9.80
C LYS A 389 16.36 3.16 8.52
N LYS A 390 17.57 2.74 8.13
CA LYS A 390 17.79 1.86 6.96
C LYS A 390 17.17 0.47 7.16
N ARG A 391 17.16 -0.05 8.39
CA ARG A 391 16.52 -1.35 8.70
C ARG A 391 14.99 -1.24 8.72
N LEU A 392 14.44 -0.20 9.33
CA LEU A 392 13.00 0.01 9.46
C LEU A 392 12.35 0.56 8.18
N PHE A 393 13.08 1.33 7.37
CA PHE A 393 12.58 1.91 6.13
C PHE A 393 13.54 1.60 4.98
N PRO A 394 13.55 0.36 4.47
CA PRO A 394 14.38 0.00 3.34
C PRO A 394 14.04 0.91 2.16
N ASN A 395 15.08 1.47 1.53
CA ASN A 395 14.97 2.47 0.46
C ASN A 395 14.16 3.73 0.84
N GLY A 396 14.03 4.04 2.14
CA GLY A 396 13.24 5.17 2.64
C GLY A 396 11.72 4.95 2.56
N THR A 397 11.27 3.72 2.37
CA THR A 397 9.84 3.36 2.28
C THR A 397 9.47 2.28 3.29
N LEU A 398 8.18 2.02 3.49
CA LEU A 398 7.69 1.01 4.44
C LEU A 398 8.18 -0.40 4.08
N GLN A 399 8.51 -1.20 5.11
CA GLN A 399 8.91 -2.60 4.95
C GLN A 399 7.93 -3.41 4.11
N GLU A 400 6.62 -3.29 4.36
CA GLU A 400 5.56 -3.99 3.63
C GLU A 400 5.50 -3.67 2.12
N ARG A 401 6.21 -2.64 1.65
CA ARG A 401 6.29 -2.29 0.22
C ARG A 401 7.58 -2.76 -0.46
N VAL A 402 8.52 -3.32 0.30
CA VAL A 402 9.85 -3.70 -0.19
C VAL A 402 10.20 -5.13 0.18
N LEU A 403 9.97 -5.52 1.44
CA LEU A 403 10.27 -6.85 1.96
C LEU A 403 9.14 -7.81 1.62
N ASN A 404 9.50 -9.06 1.32
CA ASN A 404 8.55 -10.17 1.28
C ASN A 404 8.51 -10.88 2.65
N LEU A 405 7.73 -11.97 2.74
CA LEU A 405 7.57 -12.74 3.97
C LEU A 405 8.87 -13.37 4.51
N ALA A 406 9.84 -13.69 3.65
CA ALA A 406 10.97 -14.55 4.03
C ALA A 406 11.83 -14.04 5.19
N PRO A 407 12.29 -12.78 5.22
CA PRO A 407 13.08 -12.29 6.37
C PRO A 407 12.35 -12.49 7.69
N MET A 408 11.03 -12.25 7.72
CA MET A 408 10.23 -12.38 8.93
C MET A 408 10.04 -13.85 9.31
N TYR A 409 9.70 -14.69 8.34
CA TYR A 409 9.51 -16.12 8.62
C TYR A 409 10.82 -16.83 8.97
N VAL A 410 11.94 -16.48 8.35
CA VAL A 410 13.26 -17.05 8.70
C VAL A 410 13.65 -16.69 10.13
N ASN A 411 13.41 -15.44 10.56
CA ASN A 411 13.77 -14.97 11.89
C ASN A 411 12.80 -15.44 12.98
N TYR A 412 11.50 -15.45 12.70
CA TYR A 412 10.45 -15.61 13.72
C TYR A 412 9.56 -16.85 13.52
N GLY A 413 9.65 -17.53 12.37
CA GLY A 413 8.93 -18.78 12.10
C GLY A 413 7.42 -18.60 12.04
N ASP A 414 6.69 -19.61 12.52
CA ASP A 414 5.23 -19.63 12.54
C ASP A 414 4.64 -18.56 13.47
N ASP A 415 5.36 -18.22 14.54
CA ASP A 415 4.97 -17.21 15.52
C ASP A 415 4.78 -15.83 14.88
N PHE A 416 5.44 -15.57 13.73
CA PHE A 416 5.23 -14.34 12.99
C PHE A 416 3.78 -14.17 12.54
N ILE A 417 3.22 -15.18 11.89
CA ILE A 417 1.87 -15.09 11.32
C ILE A 417 0.84 -15.09 12.45
N SER A 418 1.01 -15.93 13.48
CA SER A 418 0.09 -15.91 14.63
C SER A 418 0.11 -14.56 15.35
N SER A 419 1.29 -13.96 15.55
CA SER A 419 1.41 -12.63 16.14
C SER A 419 0.67 -11.57 15.32
N LEU A 420 0.73 -11.62 13.99
CA LEU A 420 -0.03 -10.69 13.15
C LEU A 420 -1.55 -10.88 13.31
N ILE A 421 -2.02 -12.12 13.35
CA ILE A 421 -3.44 -12.44 13.54
C ILE A 421 -3.94 -11.97 14.91
N GLU A 422 -3.11 -12.10 15.95
CA GLU A 422 -3.46 -11.70 17.31
C GLU A 422 -3.45 -10.17 17.52
N ASN A 423 -2.58 -9.44 16.82
CA ASN A 423 -2.33 -8.02 17.08
C ASN A 423 -2.95 -7.08 16.03
N PHE A 424 -3.42 -7.58 14.88
CA PHE A 424 -4.11 -6.74 13.91
C PHE A 424 -5.56 -6.51 14.33
N GLU A 425 -5.93 -5.24 14.43
CA GLU A 425 -7.31 -4.80 14.60
C GLU A 425 -7.87 -4.36 13.24
N PRO A 426 -8.69 -5.19 12.56
CA PRO A 426 -9.13 -4.91 11.18
C PRO A 426 -9.94 -3.62 11.02
N LEU A 427 -10.52 -3.12 12.12
CA LEU A 427 -11.35 -1.91 12.16
C LEU A 427 -10.69 -0.74 12.91
N GLY A 428 -9.48 -0.93 13.45
CA GLY A 428 -8.80 0.10 14.27
C GLY A 428 -8.26 1.27 13.44
N GLY A 429 -7.81 1.01 12.21
CA GLY A 429 -7.26 2.03 11.31
C GLY A 429 -5.84 2.52 11.68
N ASP A 430 -5.31 2.04 12.80
CA ASP A 430 -3.98 2.40 13.29
C ASP A 430 -2.84 1.69 12.55
N PHE A 431 -1.68 2.32 12.56
CA PHE A 431 -0.45 1.72 12.08
C PHE A 431 0.18 0.87 13.20
N THR A 432 0.30 -0.44 12.99
CA THR A 432 0.76 -1.37 14.03
C THR A 432 2.29 -1.47 14.07
N LEU A 433 2.89 -1.34 15.25
CA LEU A 433 4.28 -1.69 15.48
C LEU A 433 4.37 -3.09 16.07
N ILE A 434 4.99 -4.02 15.34
CA ILE A 434 5.24 -5.38 15.81
C ILE A 434 6.66 -5.42 16.37
N LEU A 435 6.78 -5.54 17.68
CA LEU A 435 8.07 -5.59 18.37
C LEU A 435 8.55 -7.03 18.40
N ALA A 436 9.73 -7.29 17.83
CA ALA A 436 10.22 -8.64 17.57
C ALA A 436 11.59 -8.96 18.20
#